data_AF-A0A327VFR5-F1
#
_entry.id   AF-A0A327VFR5-F1
#
_cell.length_a   1.000
_cell.length_b   1.000
_cell.length_c   1.000
_cell.angle_alpha   90.00
_cell.angle_beta   90.00
_cell.angle_gamma   90.00
#
_symmetry.space_group_name_H-M   'P 1'
#
loop_
_entity.id
_entity.type
_entity.pdbx_description
1 polymer ?
#
loop_
_entity_poly.entity_id
_entity_poly.type
_entity_poly.pdbx_seq_one_letter_code
_entity_poly.pdbx_strand_id
1 'polypeptide(L)'
;MTTVVKRANTELVAVAWLRSLDGIEPGQVATTLPSKTADWAENGFLQVTPGIGGSMQLHYALREPVVQVEAYAARLDSGKPPWNVAASLMEAVVAGTYDEANLQRTLTLPGAFPAARVLTAHFVSEPRRMPDDVASYARYVADLALHWISLEGAS
;
A
#
# COMPACT_ATOMS: atom_id res chain seq x y z
N MET A 1 31.56 4.15 -18.84
CA MET A 1 30.49 4.80 -18.05
C MET A 1 29.80 3.72 -17.25
N THR A 2 29.95 3.70 -15.93
CA THR A 2 29.33 2.67 -15.07
C THR A 2 27.93 3.15 -14.72
N THR A 3 26.91 2.54 -15.31
CA THR A 3 25.51 2.90 -15.03
C THR A 3 25.19 2.54 -13.58
N VAL A 4 24.74 3.51 -12.78
CA VAL A 4 24.29 3.26 -11.41
C VAL A 4 23.01 2.42 -11.47
N VAL A 5 23.05 1.20 -10.95
CA VAL A 5 21.88 0.32 -10.86
C VAL A 5 20.97 0.83 -9.75
N LYS A 6 19.77 1.29 -10.11
CA LYS A 6 18.72 1.64 -9.15
C LYS A 6 18.21 0.37 -8.48
N ARG A 7 18.00 0.40 -7.17
CA ARG A 7 17.45 -0.73 -6.40
C ARG A 7 16.01 -0.47 -6.01
N ALA A 8 15.16 -1.48 -6.16
CA ALA A 8 13.79 -1.45 -5.64
C ALA A 8 13.81 -1.12 -4.14
N ASN A 9 12.84 -0.34 -3.68
CA ASN A 9 12.67 0.00 -2.27
C ASN A 9 11.27 -0.44 -1.79
N THR A 10 11.09 -0.53 -0.47
CA THR A 10 9.84 -0.99 0.14
C THR A 10 8.64 -0.13 -0.26
N GLU A 11 8.83 1.19 -0.37
CA GLU A 11 7.77 2.13 -0.71
C GLU A 11 7.17 1.82 -2.10
N LEU A 12 8.03 1.70 -3.10
CA LEU A 12 7.65 1.39 -4.48
C LEU A 12 6.96 0.03 -4.57
N VAL A 13 7.46 -0.96 -3.85
CA VAL A 13 6.90 -2.31 -3.83
C VAL A 13 5.53 -2.34 -3.16
N ALA A 14 5.38 -1.69 -2.00
CA ALA A 14 4.12 -1.63 -1.27
C ALA A 14 3.04 -0.92 -2.10
N VAL A 15 3.36 0.24 -2.70
CA VAL A 15 2.44 0.97 -3.58
C VAL A 15 2.08 0.13 -4.81
N ALA A 16 3.07 -0.49 -5.47
CA ALA A 16 2.81 -1.30 -6.66
C ALA A 16 1.95 -2.53 -6.36
N TRP A 17 2.15 -3.19 -5.21
CA TRP A 17 1.35 -4.32 -4.79
C TRP A 17 -0.09 -3.92 -4.46
N LEU A 18 -0.30 -2.85 -3.68
CA LEU A 18 -1.63 -2.36 -3.33
C LEU A 18 -2.44 -1.92 -4.56
N ARG A 19 -1.80 -1.24 -5.53
CA ARG A 19 -2.42 -0.87 -6.82
C ARG A 19 -2.81 -2.06 -7.70
N SER A 20 -2.29 -3.24 -7.36
CA SER A 20 -2.49 -4.45 -8.14
C SER A 20 -3.66 -5.30 -7.62
N LEU A 21 -4.19 -4.96 -6.45
CA LEU A 21 -5.30 -5.65 -5.81
C LEU A 21 -6.62 -5.31 -6.51
N ASP A 22 -7.50 -6.31 -6.58
CA ASP A 22 -8.85 -6.12 -7.12
C ASP A 22 -9.65 -5.16 -6.24
N GLY A 23 -10.40 -4.25 -6.89
CA GLY A 23 -11.16 -3.21 -6.19
C GLY A 23 -10.35 -1.99 -5.75
N ILE A 24 -9.04 -1.93 -6.08
CA ILE A 24 -8.19 -0.75 -5.89
C ILE A 24 -7.80 -0.18 -7.25
N GLU A 25 -8.26 1.04 -7.55
CA GLU A 25 -7.88 1.72 -8.79
C GLU A 25 -6.43 2.22 -8.73
N PRO A 26 -5.67 2.21 -9.85
CA PRO A 26 -4.25 2.57 -9.85
C PRO A 26 -3.94 3.98 -9.29
N GLY A 27 -4.89 4.91 -9.40
CA GLY A 27 -4.78 6.29 -8.91
C GLY A 27 -5.06 6.46 -7.41
N GLN A 28 -5.56 5.43 -6.73
CA GLN A 28 -5.99 5.52 -5.32
C GLN A 28 -4.88 5.28 -4.32
N VAL A 29 -3.69 4.87 -4.75
CA VAL A 29 -2.60 4.52 -3.83
C VAL A 29 -1.40 5.41 -4.06
N ALA A 30 -0.91 6.07 -3.00
CA ALA A 30 0.41 6.69 -2.99
C ALA A 30 0.92 6.83 -1.55
N THR A 31 2.07 7.48 -1.38
CA THR A 31 2.66 7.75 -0.06
C THR A 31 2.23 9.07 0.55
N THR A 32 1.50 9.89 -0.21
CA THR A 32 0.98 11.18 0.25
C THR A 32 -0.48 11.28 -0.16
N LEU A 33 -1.35 11.58 0.79
CA LEU A 33 -2.75 11.92 0.50
C LEU A 33 -2.80 13.19 -0.37
N PRO A 34 -3.49 13.18 -1.52
CA PRO A 34 -3.60 14.38 -2.34
C PRO A 34 -4.31 15.51 -1.60
N SER A 35 -3.76 16.71 -1.67
CA SER A 35 -4.28 17.91 -0.97
C SER A 35 -5.66 18.34 -1.46
N LYS A 36 -5.98 18.06 -2.73
CA LYS A 36 -7.30 18.33 -3.30
C LYS A 36 -8.21 17.13 -3.09
N THR A 37 -9.07 17.21 -2.07
CA THR A 37 -10.03 16.17 -1.68
C THR A 37 -10.89 15.67 -2.85
N ALA A 38 -11.26 16.57 -3.76
CA ALA A 38 -12.10 16.23 -4.91
C ALA A 38 -11.47 15.21 -5.87
N ASP A 39 -10.15 15.03 -5.85
CA ASP A 39 -9.46 14.11 -6.76
C ASP A 39 -9.55 12.64 -6.30
N TRP A 40 -9.96 12.40 -5.04
CA TRP A 40 -10.03 11.06 -4.46
C TRP A 40 -11.30 10.77 -3.64
N ALA A 41 -12.13 11.78 -3.35
CA ALA A 41 -13.32 11.62 -2.50
C ALA A 41 -14.33 10.59 -3.01
N GLU A 42 -14.46 10.42 -4.32
CA GLU A 42 -15.43 9.51 -4.93
C GLU A 42 -15.22 8.06 -4.49
N ASN A 43 -13.96 7.59 -4.57
CA ASN A 43 -13.62 6.20 -4.32
C ASN A 43 -12.76 6.00 -3.07
N GLY A 44 -12.29 7.07 -2.42
CA GLY A 44 -11.34 6.99 -1.32
C GLY A 44 -9.88 6.87 -1.79
N PHE A 45 -8.97 6.85 -0.83
CA PHE A 45 -7.52 6.84 -1.06
C PHE A 45 -6.80 5.95 -0.05
N LEU A 46 -5.83 5.15 -0.51
CA LEU A 46 -4.89 4.41 0.31
C LEU A 46 -3.56 5.16 0.38
N GLN A 47 -3.23 5.66 1.56
CA GLN A 47 -1.89 6.17 1.85
C GLN A 47 -1.02 5.06 2.42
N VAL A 48 0.22 4.98 1.94
CA VAL A 48 1.25 4.07 2.45
C VAL A 48 2.35 4.87 3.13
N THR A 49 2.59 4.60 4.40
CA THR A 49 3.71 5.17 5.14
C THR A 49 4.75 4.05 5.37
N PRO A 50 5.88 4.04 4.63
CA PRO A 50 6.87 2.99 4.75
C PRO A 50 7.74 3.14 6.01
N GLY A 51 8.32 2.04 6.47
CA GLY A 51 9.42 2.07 7.45
C GLY A 51 8.97 2.22 8.91
N ILE A 52 7.77 1.78 9.25
CA ILE A 52 7.30 1.75 10.65
C ILE A 52 7.84 0.56 11.45
N GLY A 53 8.47 -0.41 10.77
CA GLY A 53 9.11 -1.55 11.42
C GLY A 53 9.61 -2.60 10.43
N GLY A 54 9.91 -3.79 10.96
CA GLY A 54 10.40 -4.95 10.21
C GLY A 54 11.91 -5.05 10.12
N SER A 55 12.40 -6.08 9.44
CA SER A 55 13.83 -6.36 9.30
C SER A 55 14.20 -6.82 7.89
N MET A 56 15.48 -6.73 7.59
CA MET A 56 16.07 -7.42 6.43
C MET A 56 16.68 -8.72 6.91
N GLN A 57 16.55 -9.78 6.11
CA GLN A 57 17.21 -11.04 6.42
C GLN A 57 18.72 -10.93 6.23
N LEU A 58 19.48 -11.52 7.15
CA LEU A 58 20.96 -11.45 7.14
C LEU A 58 21.58 -12.30 6.03
N HIS A 59 20.94 -13.42 5.70
CA HIS A 59 21.55 -14.48 4.89
C HIS A 59 21.06 -14.52 3.44
N TYR A 60 19.96 -13.86 3.13
CA TYR A 60 19.36 -13.87 1.79
C TYR A 60 18.58 -12.58 1.55
N ALA A 61 18.37 -12.25 0.28
CA ALA A 61 17.79 -10.98 -0.15
C ALA A 61 16.26 -10.91 0.01
N LEU A 62 15.73 -11.41 1.13
CA LEU A 62 14.34 -11.21 1.55
C LEU A 62 14.23 -9.96 2.41
N ARG A 63 13.26 -9.11 2.08
CA ARG A 63 12.89 -7.94 2.86
C ARG A 63 11.58 -8.21 3.57
N GLU A 64 11.52 -7.88 4.85
CA GLU A 64 10.37 -8.12 5.72
C GLU A 64 9.91 -6.81 6.40
N PRO A 65 9.67 -5.73 5.64
CA PRO A 65 9.23 -4.47 6.22
C PRO A 65 7.81 -4.56 6.78
N VAL A 66 7.55 -3.71 7.75
CA VAL A 66 6.19 -3.31 8.13
C VAL A 66 5.93 -1.90 7.58
N VAL A 67 4.80 -1.74 6.89
CA VAL A 67 4.32 -0.46 6.38
C VAL A 67 2.97 -0.14 7.03
N GLN A 68 2.70 1.13 7.26
CA GLN A 68 1.37 1.55 7.71
C GLN A 68 0.52 1.80 6.48
N VAL A 69 -0.66 1.18 6.43
CA VAL A 69 -1.67 1.40 5.41
C VAL A 69 -2.81 2.20 6.03
N GLU A 70 -3.20 3.27 5.34
CA GLU A 70 -4.23 4.17 5.80
C GLU A 70 -5.28 4.36 4.71
N ALA A 71 -6.52 3.96 4.99
CA ALA A 71 -7.63 4.15 4.07
C ALA A 71 -8.41 5.42 4.46
N TYR A 72 -8.38 6.40 3.56
CA TYR A 72 -9.09 7.65 3.67
C TYR A 72 -10.35 7.64 2.82
N ALA A 73 -11.41 8.22 3.34
CA ALA A 73 -12.62 8.53 2.57
C ALA A 73 -13.21 9.87 3.02
N ALA A 74 -13.76 10.61 2.07
CA ALA A 74 -14.33 11.93 2.29
C ALA A 74 -15.62 12.11 1.49
N ARG A 75 -16.51 12.98 1.95
CA ARG A 75 -17.67 13.45 1.18
C ARG A 75 -17.57 14.96 0.99
N LEU A 76 -17.79 15.41 -0.23
CA LEU A 76 -17.75 16.84 -0.57
C LEU A 76 -19.08 17.55 -0.26
N ASP A 77 -20.17 16.79 -0.21
CA ASP A 77 -21.54 17.26 -0.03
C ASP A 77 -22.07 17.09 1.40
N SER A 78 -21.28 16.46 2.28
CA SER A 78 -21.71 16.10 3.63
C SER A 78 -20.56 16.16 4.62
N GLY A 79 -20.80 16.73 5.80
CA GLY A 79 -19.88 16.67 6.93
C GLY A 79 -19.90 15.32 7.67
N LYS A 80 -20.69 14.34 7.22
CA LYS A 80 -20.68 12.99 7.83
C LYS A 80 -19.57 12.16 7.20
N PRO A 81 -18.57 11.70 7.98
CA PRO A 81 -17.47 10.90 7.45
C PRO A 81 -17.98 9.58 6.83
N PRO A 82 -17.58 9.23 5.59
CA PRO A 82 -18.00 7.99 4.93
C PRO A 82 -17.19 6.78 5.42
N TRP A 83 -17.41 6.39 6.67
CA TRP A 83 -16.69 5.26 7.32
C TRP A 83 -16.80 3.94 6.57
N ASN A 84 -17.93 3.70 5.89
CA ASN A 84 -18.13 2.48 5.11
C ASN A 84 -17.18 2.40 3.91
N VAL A 85 -16.88 3.54 3.26
CA VAL A 85 -15.98 3.57 2.10
C VAL A 85 -14.54 3.27 2.54
N ALA A 86 -14.06 3.96 3.59
CA ALA A 86 -12.73 3.69 4.15
C ALA A 86 -12.59 2.24 4.65
N ALA A 87 -13.64 1.71 5.30
CA ALA A 87 -13.65 0.31 5.74
C ALA A 87 -13.59 -0.65 4.54
N SER A 88 -14.41 -0.45 3.50
CA SER A 88 -14.39 -1.28 2.30
C SER A 88 -13.04 -1.27 1.59
N LEU A 89 -12.36 -0.12 1.52
CA LEU A 89 -10.99 -0.06 0.98
C LEU A 89 -10.02 -0.91 1.79
N MET A 90 -10.09 -0.81 3.12
CA MET A 90 -9.21 -1.58 3.99
C MET A 90 -9.50 -3.09 3.90
N GLU A 91 -10.77 -3.48 3.80
CA GLU A 91 -11.17 -4.88 3.58
C GLU A 91 -10.72 -5.41 2.22
N ALA A 92 -10.65 -4.58 1.17
CA ALA A 92 -10.05 -4.98 -0.09
C ALA A 92 -8.55 -5.30 0.07
N VAL A 93 -7.83 -4.53 0.89
CA VAL A 93 -6.44 -4.85 1.24
C VAL A 93 -6.35 -6.16 2.03
N VAL A 94 -7.24 -6.38 3.00
CA VAL A 94 -7.35 -7.66 3.75
C VAL A 94 -7.58 -8.82 2.80
N ALA A 95 -8.54 -8.72 1.88
CA ALA A 95 -8.79 -9.75 0.88
C ALA A 95 -7.55 -10.04 0.03
N GLY A 96 -6.80 -9.00 -0.37
CA GLY A 96 -5.54 -9.13 -1.08
C GLY A 96 -4.44 -9.89 -0.33
N THR A 97 -4.48 -9.94 1.00
CA THR A 97 -3.54 -10.76 1.79
C THR A 97 -3.81 -12.26 1.71
N TYR A 98 -5.00 -12.66 1.26
CA TYR A 98 -5.38 -14.06 1.09
C TYR A 98 -5.41 -14.51 -0.38
N ASP A 99 -5.24 -13.59 -1.31
CA ASP A 99 -5.28 -13.87 -2.74
C ASP A 99 -3.92 -14.38 -3.24
N GLU A 100 -3.78 -15.70 -3.34
CA GLU A 100 -2.57 -16.36 -3.83
C GLU A 100 -2.16 -15.94 -5.25
N ALA A 101 -3.09 -15.49 -6.11
CA ALA A 101 -2.76 -15.05 -7.46
C ALA A 101 -2.17 -13.63 -7.48
N ASN A 102 -2.59 -12.78 -6.54
CA ASN A 102 -2.00 -11.46 -6.33
C ASN A 102 -0.73 -11.51 -5.48
N LEU A 103 -0.62 -12.49 -4.59
CA LEU A 103 0.64 -12.89 -4.00
C LEU A 103 1.50 -13.56 -5.08
N GLN A 104 2.82 -13.44 -4.97
CA GLN A 104 3.81 -14.04 -5.87
C GLN A 104 3.80 -13.57 -7.34
N ARG A 105 2.91 -12.65 -7.74
CA ARG A 105 2.98 -12.02 -9.06
C ARG A 105 4.22 -11.14 -9.20
N THR A 106 4.71 -11.02 -10.44
CA THR A 106 5.74 -10.04 -10.78
C THR A 106 5.15 -8.63 -10.79
N LEU A 107 5.74 -7.72 -10.02
CA LEU A 107 5.37 -6.32 -9.91
C LEU A 107 6.32 -5.48 -10.77
N THR A 108 5.74 -4.73 -11.71
CA THR A 108 6.46 -3.70 -12.46
C THR A 108 6.56 -2.44 -11.63
N LEU A 109 7.79 -1.99 -11.36
CA LEU A 109 8.03 -0.78 -10.57
C LEU A 109 8.24 0.45 -11.48
N PRO A 110 7.77 1.65 -11.07
CA PRO A 110 7.91 2.84 -11.90
C PRO A 110 9.35 3.34 -11.90
N GLY A 111 9.89 3.70 -13.06
CA GLY A 111 11.19 4.40 -13.16
C GLY A 111 12.42 3.49 -13.18
N ALA A 112 12.51 2.57 -14.14
CA ALA A 112 13.69 1.74 -14.41
C ALA A 112 14.30 1.02 -13.18
N PHE A 113 13.48 0.74 -12.16
CA PHE A 113 13.86 -0.13 -11.07
C PHE A 113 13.64 -1.60 -11.49
N PRO A 114 14.42 -2.54 -10.95
CA PRO A 114 14.13 -3.96 -11.11
C PRO A 114 12.70 -4.30 -10.69
N ALA A 115 12.11 -5.29 -11.35
CA ALA A 115 10.81 -5.81 -10.91
C ALA A 115 10.93 -6.40 -9.51
N ALA A 116 9.80 -6.53 -8.81
CA ALA A 116 9.77 -7.13 -7.49
C ALA A 116 8.67 -8.20 -7.40
N ARG A 117 8.71 -8.99 -6.34
CA ARG A 117 7.65 -9.96 -6.03
C ARG A 117 7.37 -9.94 -4.53
N VAL A 118 6.11 -9.76 -4.17
CA VAL A 118 5.62 -9.96 -2.80
C VAL A 118 5.31 -11.45 -2.65
N LEU A 119 5.98 -12.11 -1.71
CA LEU A 119 5.81 -13.54 -1.44
C LEU A 119 4.64 -13.79 -0.49
N THR A 120 4.52 -12.96 0.56
CA THR A 120 3.40 -12.96 1.49
C THR A 120 3.15 -11.54 1.99
N ALA A 121 1.90 -11.29 2.39
CA ALA A 121 1.47 -10.07 3.05
C ALA A 121 0.53 -10.45 4.19
N HIS A 122 0.63 -9.82 5.35
CA HIS A 122 -0.33 -10.02 6.45
C HIS A 122 -0.37 -8.81 7.37
N PHE A 123 -1.53 -8.56 7.97
CA PHE A 123 -1.67 -7.50 8.96
C PHE A 123 -1.03 -7.90 10.28
N VAL A 124 -0.28 -6.98 10.90
CA VAL A 124 0.26 -7.13 12.26
C VAL A 124 -0.60 -6.39 13.29
N SER A 125 -1.58 -5.62 12.81
CA SER A 125 -2.64 -5.00 13.62
C SER A 125 -3.96 -5.05 12.87
N GLU A 126 -5.07 -5.24 13.57
CA GLU A 126 -6.40 -5.15 12.99
C GLU A 126 -6.70 -3.73 12.43
N PRO A 127 -7.31 -3.62 11.24
CA PRO A 127 -7.96 -2.42 10.76
C PRO A 127 -8.81 -1.72 11.81
N ARG A 128 -8.41 -0.53 12.21
CA ARG A 128 -9.17 0.26 13.19
C ARG A 128 -9.47 1.66 12.69
N ARG A 129 -10.60 2.19 13.16
CA ARG A 129 -10.93 3.60 12.98
C ARG A 129 -9.91 4.45 13.71
N MET A 130 -9.45 5.49 13.04
CA MET A 130 -8.70 6.58 13.62
C MET A 130 -9.58 7.83 13.51
N PRO A 131 -10.33 8.18 14.57
CA PRO A 131 -11.00 9.46 14.61
C PRO A 131 -9.95 10.57 14.45
N ASP A 132 -10.18 11.46 13.49
CA ASP A 132 -9.34 12.63 13.27
C ASP A 132 -10.11 13.89 13.72
N ASP A 133 -9.39 14.95 14.07
CA ASP A 133 -9.98 16.22 14.52
C ASP A 133 -10.61 17.00 13.35
N VAL A 134 -10.23 16.68 12.10
CA VAL A 134 -10.85 17.25 10.89
C VAL A 134 -12.18 16.53 10.62
N ALA A 135 -13.26 17.14 11.11
CA ALA A 135 -14.62 16.58 11.29
C ALA A 135 -15.36 15.98 10.07
N SER A 136 -14.70 15.75 8.93
CA SER A 136 -15.33 15.29 7.69
C SER A 136 -14.68 14.05 7.05
N TYR A 137 -13.54 13.58 7.55
CA TYR A 137 -12.81 12.45 6.97
C TYR A 137 -12.97 11.18 7.79
N ALA A 138 -13.14 10.06 7.08
CA ALA A 138 -13.01 8.74 7.66
C ALA A 138 -11.59 8.25 7.39
N ARG A 139 -10.94 7.72 8.43
CA ARG A 139 -9.58 7.16 8.35
C ARG A 139 -9.55 5.81 9.04
N TYR A 140 -9.21 4.76 8.30
CA TYR A 140 -8.80 3.47 8.85
C TYR A 140 -7.29 3.35 8.82
N VAL A 141 -6.72 2.72 9.82
CA VAL A 141 -5.28 2.46 9.91
C VAL A 141 -5.03 1.02 10.30
N ALA A 142 -4.02 0.42 9.67
CA ALA A 142 -3.43 -0.83 10.10
C ALA A 142 -1.99 -0.97 9.60
N ASP A 143 -1.24 -1.81 10.28
CA ASP A 143 0.15 -2.13 9.96
C ASP A 143 0.21 -3.44 9.17
N LEU A 144 0.84 -3.39 8.00
CA LEU A 144 0.95 -4.50 7.06
C LEU A 144 2.41 -4.93 6.94
N ALA A 145 2.69 -6.19 7.28
CA ALA A 145 3.97 -6.81 7.00
C ALA A 145 3.99 -7.36 5.57
N LEU A 146 5.06 -7.08 4.83
CA LEU A 146 5.30 -7.59 3.49
C LEU A 146 6.59 -8.40 3.48
N HIS A 147 6.57 -9.58 2.88
CA HIS A 147 7.79 -10.34 2.58
C HIS A 147 8.03 -10.27 1.08
N TRP A 148 9.11 -9.64 0.64
CA TRP A 148 9.32 -9.41 -0.79
C TRP A 148 10.78 -9.53 -1.21
N ILE A 149 10.97 -9.84 -2.49
CA ILE A 149 12.28 -9.97 -3.15
C ILE A 149 12.36 -9.08 -4.38
N SER A 150 13.57 -8.60 -4.69
CA SER A 150 13.87 -7.99 -5.97
C SER A 150 14.10 -9.09 -7.01
N LEU A 151 13.47 -8.96 -8.17
CA LEU A 151 13.75 -9.76 -9.35
C LEU A 151 14.78 -8.96 -10.17
N GLU A 152 16.03 -8.94 -9.70
CA GLU A 152 17.11 -8.44 -10.55
C GLU A 152 17.10 -9.24 -11.85
N GLY A 153 17.23 -8.56 -12.99
CA GLY A 153 17.01 -9.14 -14.31
C GLY A 153 17.71 -10.49 -14.43
N ALA A 154 16.93 -11.56 -14.44
CA ALA A 154 17.39 -12.84 -14.91
C ALA A 154 17.81 -12.61 -16.37
N SER A 155 19.11 -12.46 -16.58
CA SER A 155 19.74 -12.49 -17.89
C SER A 155 19.55 -13.85 -18.53
#